data_AF-A0AB39W1V2-F1
#
_entry.id   AF-A0AB39W1V2-F1
#
_cell.length_a   1.000
_cell.length_b   1.000
_cell.length_c   1.000
_cell.angle_alpha   90.00
_cell.angle_beta   90.00
_cell.angle_gamma   90.00
#
_symmetry.space_group_name_H-M   'P 1'
#
loop_
_entity.id
_entity.type
_entity.pdbx_description
1 polymer ?
#
loop_
_entity_poly.entity_id
_entity_poly.type
_entity_poly.pdbx_seq_one_letter_code
_entity_poly.pdbx_strand_id
1 'polypeptide(L)'
;MKISRVVLFMMFFFIGIGYSQNKLSGSVVNSNNKPVANAKIYLDSIYSNVETDRKGNFELSFPQNVATINVYSNEYGLLSNKFSNEKVMNFMFLNSPLPSGERIQKGGVLKMVYSKQTNEYKVNNNKGSGLETDRNSGVYNTIYDLIRGRLPGVSVSRDNKITIRGVSSLRNISDPLFVVDGVIVSSIDFISPNNVKKVSVLKGAEASIYGSQGSSGVIVIKTK
;
A
#
# COMPACT_ATOMS: atom_id res chain seq x y z
N MET A 1 27.08 49.25 45.46
CA MET A 1 26.87 47.80 45.20
C MET A 1 27.78 47.37 44.06
N LYS A 2 28.83 46.58 44.34
CA LYS A 2 29.74 46.03 43.32
C LYS A 2 29.16 44.70 42.84
N ILE A 3 28.30 44.74 41.83
CA ILE A 3 27.83 43.52 41.16
C ILE A 3 29.04 42.91 40.45
N SER A 4 29.45 41.76 40.96
CA SER A 4 30.65 41.03 40.57
C SER A 4 30.63 40.68 39.08
N ARG A 5 31.75 40.92 38.38
CA ARG A 5 32.00 40.55 36.97
C ARG A 5 31.73 39.07 36.66
N VAL A 6 31.60 38.23 37.69
CA VAL A 6 31.25 36.80 37.59
C VAL A 6 29.80 36.57 37.13
N VAL A 7 28.86 37.47 37.45
CA VAL A 7 27.44 37.31 37.04
C VAL A 7 27.26 37.55 35.53
N LEU A 8 28.10 38.40 34.93
CA LEU A 8 28.04 38.69 33.49
C LEU A 8 28.63 37.55 32.64
N PHE A 9 29.48 36.69 33.21
CA PHE A 9 30.05 35.54 32.49
C PHE A 9 29.16 34.28 32.57
N MET A 10 28.24 34.23 33.54
CA MET A 10 27.29 33.11 33.70
C MET A 10 26.07 33.21 32.77
N MET A 11 25.88 34.34 32.10
CA MET A 11 24.72 34.62 31.23
C MET A 11 24.95 34.22 29.75
N PHE A 12 26.08 33.59 29.41
CA PHE A 12 26.39 33.18 28.04
C PHE A 12 26.30 31.67 27.77
N PHE A 13 25.81 30.88 28.74
CA PHE A 13 25.59 29.44 28.59
C PHE A 13 24.12 29.10 28.31
N PHE A 14 23.46 29.85 27.42
CA PHE A 14 22.27 29.33 26.74
C PHE A 14 22.77 28.39 25.64
N ILE A 15 23.00 27.12 26.02
CA ILE A 15 23.18 26.03 25.06
C ILE A 15 21.88 25.97 24.25
N GLY A 16 21.93 26.51 23.04
CA GLY A 16 20.88 26.31 22.06
C GLY A 16 20.82 24.82 21.74
N ILE A 17 19.86 24.11 22.33
CA ILE A 17 19.54 22.74 21.91
C ILE A 17 18.94 22.87 20.52
N GLY A 18 19.77 22.71 19.50
CA GLY A 18 19.33 22.63 18.11
C GLY A 18 18.51 21.36 17.94
N TYR A 19 17.18 21.50 17.84
CA TYR A 19 16.32 20.40 17.41
C TYR A 19 16.67 20.06 15.96
N SER A 20 17.41 18.97 15.75
CA SER A 20 17.62 18.43 14.41
C SER A 20 16.26 17.98 13.86
N GLN A 21 15.72 18.70 12.88
CA GLN A 21 14.51 18.30 12.19
C GLN A 21 14.78 17.00 11.41
N ASN A 22 13.97 15.95 11.64
CA ASN A 22 14.06 14.74 10.83
C ASN A 22 13.60 15.07 9.41
N LYS A 23 14.41 14.70 8.43
CA LYS A 23 14.13 14.95 7.01
C LYS A 23 13.86 13.64 6.28
N LEU A 24 12.85 13.68 5.43
CA LEU A 24 12.51 12.62 4.48
C LEU A 24 12.51 13.21 3.08
N SER A 25 13.20 12.56 2.15
CA SER A 25 13.14 12.88 0.73
C SER A 25 12.65 11.68 -0.09
N GLY A 26 12.29 11.92 -1.34
CA GLY A 26 11.89 10.84 -2.22
C GLY A 26 11.36 11.29 -3.56
N SER A 27 10.92 10.32 -4.35
CA SER A 27 10.34 10.52 -5.67
C SER A 27 9.04 9.74 -5.83
N VAL A 28 8.12 10.29 -6.62
CA VAL A 28 6.81 9.70 -6.93
C VAL A 28 6.70 9.54 -8.44
N VAL A 29 6.50 8.30 -8.89
CA VAL A 29 6.35 7.94 -10.30
C VAL A 29 5.07 7.14 -10.53
N ASN A 30 4.66 6.97 -11.78
CA ASN A 30 3.63 6.01 -12.17
C ASN A 30 4.23 4.70 -12.69
N SER A 31 3.38 3.75 -13.07
CA SER A 31 3.75 2.43 -13.60
C SER A 31 4.60 2.47 -14.87
N ASN A 32 4.63 3.60 -15.59
CA ASN A 32 5.46 3.83 -16.77
C ASN A 32 6.77 4.57 -16.43
N ASN A 33 7.15 4.64 -15.15
CA ASN A 33 8.28 5.43 -14.63
C ASN A 33 8.21 6.92 -14.96
N LYS A 34 7.02 7.47 -15.28
CA LYS A 34 6.86 8.91 -15.48
C LYS A 34 6.69 9.60 -14.11
N PRO A 35 7.31 10.76 -13.91
CA PRO A 35 7.17 11.52 -12.66
C PRO A 35 5.74 12.00 -12.46
N VAL A 36 5.28 11.97 -11.22
CA VAL A 36 3.96 12.49 -10.82
C VAL A 36 4.16 13.79 -10.06
N ALA A 37 3.83 14.91 -10.72
CA ALA A 37 3.95 16.25 -10.15
C ALA A 37 2.69 16.67 -9.37
N ASN A 38 2.85 17.61 -8.44
CA ASN A 38 1.78 18.15 -7.59
C ASN A 38 1.04 17.07 -6.75
N ALA A 39 1.73 15.98 -6.42
CA ALA A 39 1.22 14.97 -5.50
C ALA A 39 1.44 15.46 -4.07
N LYS A 40 0.37 15.50 -3.28
CA LYS A 40 0.38 15.98 -1.89
C LYS A 40 0.91 14.91 -0.96
N ILE A 41 1.83 15.28 -0.08
CA ILE A 41 2.38 14.38 0.94
C ILE A 41 1.68 14.60 2.28
N TYR A 42 1.31 13.51 2.94
CA TYR A 42 0.69 13.51 4.25
C TYR A 42 1.51 12.66 5.21
N LEU A 43 1.66 13.15 6.44
CA LEU A 43 2.18 12.41 7.58
C LEU A 43 0.95 11.87 8.31
N ASP A 44 0.77 10.56 8.28
CA ASP A 44 -0.50 9.94 8.65
C ASP A 44 -1.66 10.62 7.91
N SER A 45 -2.66 11.17 8.61
CA SER A 45 -3.78 11.87 7.98
C SER A 45 -3.57 13.38 7.84
N ILE A 46 -2.40 13.91 8.25
CA ILE A 46 -2.13 15.35 8.31
C ILE A 46 -1.35 15.77 7.06
N TYR A 47 -1.88 16.76 6.34
CA TYR A 47 -1.18 17.33 5.18
C TYR A 47 0.10 18.04 5.62
N SER A 48 1.24 17.69 5.03
CA SER A 48 2.54 18.23 5.43
C SER A 48 2.88 19.59 4.79
N ASN A 49 1.97 20.14 3.98
CA ASN A 49 2.21 21.29 3.10
C ASN A 49 3.31 21.06 2.05
N VAL A 50 3.69 19.81 1.79
CA VAL A 50 4.66 19.45 0.76
C VAL A 50 3.95 18.77 -0.41
N GLU A 51 4.29 19.21 -1.61
CA GLU A 51 3.87 18.60 -2.87
C GLU A 51 5.10 18.21 -3.69
N THR A 52 4.95 17.20 -4.56
CA THR A 52 6.01 16.81 -5.48
C THR A 52 6.26 17.86 -6.56
N ASP A 53 7.54 18.06 -6.92
CA ASP A 53 7.95 18.94 -8.00
C ASP A 53 7.64 18.36 -9.40
N ARG A 54 8.03 19.09 -10.46
CA ARG A 54 7.84 18.66 -11.86
C ARG A 54 8.57 17.36 -12.23
N LYS A 55 9.59 16.99 -11.46
CA LYS A 55 10.37 15.75 -11.61
C LYS A 55 9.85 14.65 -10.66
N GLY A 56 8.77 14.91 -9.93
CA GLY A 56 8.16 13.98 -8.98
C GLY A 56 8.87 13.91 -7.63
N ASN A 57 9.85 14.79 -7.35
CA ASN A 57 10.61 14.75 -6.11
C ASN A 57 9.92 15.52 -4.99
N PHE A 58 10.12 15.09 -3.74
CA PHE A 58 9.69 15.81 -2.55
C PHE A 58 10.77 15.78 -1.46
N GLU A 59 10.76 16.79 -0.59
CA GLU A 59 11.52 16.81 0.66
C GLU A 59 10.62 17.42 1.74
N LEU A 60 10.55 16.78 2.89
CA LEU A 60 9.76 17.26 4.03
C LEU A 60 10.50 17.03 5.34
N SER A 61 10.18 17.87 6.32
CA SER A 61 10.57 17.63 7.71
C SER A 61 9.39 17.04 8.48
N PHE A 62 9.66 16.10 9.39
CA PHE A 62 8.62 15.39 10.12
C PHE A 62 8.95 15.28 11.62
N PRO A 63 7.93 15.24 12.51
CA PRO A 63 8.12 15.05 13.94
C PRO A 63 8.50 13.61 14.27
N GLN A 64 8.82 13.31 15.54
CA GLN A 64 8.94 11.92 15.97
C GLN A 64 7.56 11.22 15.96
N ASN A 65 7.54 9.91 15.76
CA ASN A 65 6.35 9.03 15.81
C ASN A 65 5.37 9.13 14.62
N VAL A 66 5.86 9.37 13.41
CA VAL A 66 5.03 9.18 12.19
C VAL A 66 4.89 7.69 11.89
N ALA A 67 3.66 7.21 11.69
CA ALA A 67 3.41 5.78 11.40
C ALA A 67 3.33 5.50 9.89
N THR A 68 2.82 6.44 9.11
CA THR A 68 2.59 6.28 7.66
C THR A 68 2.92 7.55 6.89
N ILE A 69 3.44 7.39 5.67
CA ILE A 69 3.55 8.46 4.68
C ILE A 69 2.52 8.16 3.59
N ASN A 70 1.65 9.13 3.33
CA ASN A 70 0.62 9.01 2.29
C ASN A 70 0.84 10.03 1.17
N VAL A 71 0.64 9.60 -0.06
CA VAL A 71 0.85 10.40 -1.27
C VAL A 71 -0.47 10.45 -2.04
N TYR A 72 -1.04 11.64 -2.18
CA TYR A 72 -2.29 11.85 -2.91
C TYR A 72 -2.04 12.57 -4.23
N SER A 73 -2.53 12.00 -5.32
CA SER A 73 -2.59 12.66 -6.62
C SER A 73 -4.05 12.74 -7.10
N ASN A 74 -4.41 13.85 -7.72
CA ASN A 74 -5.72 13.98 -8.38
C ASN A 74 -5.90 12.95 -9.51
N GLU A 75 -4.80 12.52 -10.13
CA GLU A 75 -4.82 11.56 -11.25
C GLU A 75 -4.85 10.11 -10.77
N TYR A 76 -4.23 9.78 -9.64
CA TYR A 76 -4.01 8.39 -9.22
C TYR A 76 -4.59 8.02 -7.85
N GLY A 77 -5.15 8.98 -7.11
CA GLY A 77 -5.70 8.80 -5.75
C GLY A 77 -4.62 8.75 -4.66
N LEU A 78 -4.92 8.12 -3.51
CA LEU A 78 -4.08 8.11 -2.30
C LEU A 78 -3.26 6.82 -2.11
N LEU A 79 -1.95 6.86 -2.31
CA LEU A 79 -1.03 5.77 -1.97
C LEU A 79 -0.58 5.88 -0.49
N SER A 80 -0.53 4.76 0.24
CA SER A 80 -0.19 4.74 1.67
C SER A 80 0.88 3.69 1.98
N ASN A 81 1.99 4.12 2.57
CA ASN A 81 3.08 3.24 3.00
C ASN A 81 3.40 3.42 4.48
N LYS A 82 3.70 2.32 5.16
CA LYS A 82 4.23 2.37 6.54
C LYS A 82 5.59 3.07 6.55
N PHE A 83 5.80 3.89 7.55
CA PHE A 83 7.04 4.63 7.75
C PHE A 83 7.88 4.00 8.85
N SER A 84 9.14 3.69 8.53
CA SER A 84 10.08 3.03 9.44
C SER A 84 11.29 3.92 9.77
N ASN A 85 11.10 5.25 9.85
CA ASN A 85 12.16 6.25 10.08
C ASN A 85 13.27 6.27 9.00
N GLU A 86 12.89 5.98 7.76
CA GLU A 86 13.79 6.04 6.61
C GLU A 86 14.10 7.50 6.24
N LYS A 87 15.30 7.77 5.69
CA LYS A 87 15.66 9.09 5.17
C LYS A 87 15.19 9.33 3.74
N VAL A 88 14.97 8.25 2.99
CA VAL A 88 14.55 8.28 1.58
C VAL A 88 13.43 7.27 1.38
N MET A 89 12.30 7.69 0.80
CA MET A 89 11.17 6.81 0.49
C MET A 89 10.59 7.17 -0.89
N ASN A 90 10.60 6.20 -1.81
CA ASN A 90 10.05 6.36 -3.16
C ASN A 90 8.68 5.70 -3.29
N PHE A 91 7.86 6.24 -4.18
CA PHE A 91 6.47 5.83 -4.38
C PHE A 91 6.19 5.58 -5.86
N MET A 92 5.36 4.58 -6.13
CA MET A 92 4.93 4.25 -7.48
C MET A 92 3.43 3.97 -7.53
N PHE A 93 2.69 4.71 -8.36
CA PHE A 93 1.30 4.40 -8.68
C PHE A 93 1.25 3.29 -9.74
N LEU A 94 0.75 2.11 -9.37
CA LEU A 94 0.69 0.94 -10.25
C LEU A 94 -0.54 0.92 -11.18
N ASN A 95 -1.51 1.80 -10.94
CA ASN A 95 -2.80 1.79 -11.63
C ASN A 95 -2.88 2.82 -12.76
N SER A 96 -3.80 2.60 -13.70
CA SER A 96 -4.20 3.60 -14.70
C SER A 96 -4.82 4.83 -14.02
N PRO A 97 -4.71 6.04 -14.61
CA PRO A 97 -5.32 7.24 -14.07
C PRO A 97 -6.81 7.06 -13.80
N LEU A 98 -7.31 7.70 -12.74
CA LEU A 98 -8.72 7.74 -12.39
C LEU A 98 -9.53 8.21 -13.62
N PRO A 99 -10.68 7.59 -13.93
CA PRO A 99 -11.55 8.06 -14.99
C PRO A 99 -11.91 9.53 -14.77
N SER A 100 -11.80 10.34 -15.82
CA SER A 100 -12.13 11.77 -15.79
C SER A 100 -13.61 11.96 -15.46
N GLY A 101 -13.92 12.22 -14.19
CA GLY A 101 -15.29 12.39 -13.71
C GLY A 101 -15.44 12.43 -12.20
N GLU A 102 -14.55 11.81 -11.43
CA GLU A 102 -14.55 11.89 -9.96
C GLU A 102 -13.80 13.13 -9.46
N ARG A 103 -14.28 14.32 -9.86
CA ARG A 103 -13.84 15.59 -9.26
C ARG A 103 -14.53 15.72 -7.91
N ILE A 104 -13.79 15.55 -6.81
CA ILE A 104 -14.32 15.81 -5.47
C ILE A 104 -14.73 17.28 -5.39
N GLN A 105 -16.02 17.49 -5.10
CA GLN A 105 -16.64 18.80 -4.93
C GLN A 105 -15.97 19.58 -3.79
N LYS A 106 -15.79 20.89 -3.99
CA LYS A 106 -15.42 21.86 -2.96
C LYS A 106 -16.41 21.77 -1.79
N GLY A 107 -15.93 21.41 -0.62
CA GLY A 107 -16.72 21.42 0.62
C GLY A 107 -16.09 20.45 1.61
N GLY A 108 -15.48 20.96 2.67
CA GLY A 108 -14.59 20.23 3.55
C GLY A 108 -15.22 19.01 4.22
N VAL A 109 -15.07 17.84 3.61
CA VAL A 109 -14.75 16.55 4.24
C VAL A 109 -14.02 15.77 3.15
N LEU A 110 -12.72 15.52 3.32
CA LEU A 110 -11.96 14.68 2.39
C LEU A 110 -12.60 13.28 2.39
N LYS A 111 -13.38 12.96 1.36
CA LYS A 111 -13.84 11.59 1.12
C LYS A 111 -12.60 10.80 0.71
N MET A 112 -12.05 10.08 1.69
CA MET A 112 -10.83 9.28 1.58
C MET A 112 -10.99 8.22 0.48
N VAL A 113 -10.47 8.51 -0.71
CA VAL A 113 -10.28 7.49 -1.76
C VAL A 113 -8.84 6.99 -1.63
N TYR A 114 -8.68 5.99 -0.75
CA TYR A 114 -7.46 5.19 -0.68
C TYR A 114 -7.20 4.55 -2.04
N SER A 115 -6.10 4.91 -2.69
CA SER A 115 -5.41 4.01 -3.63
C SER A 115 -4.71 2.92 -2.80
N LYS A 116 -5.56 2.08 -2.22
CA LYS A 116 -5.19 0.76 -1.74
C LYS A 116 -4.54 0.09 -2.94
N GLN A 117 -3.29 -0.37 -2.81
CA GLN A 117 -2.84 -1.49 -3.64
C GLN A 117 -3.87 -2.57 -3.35
N THR A 118 -4.86 -2.73 -4.24
CA THR A 118 -5.96 -3.62 -3.91
C THR A 118 -5.31 -4.98 -3.83
N ASN A 119 -5.27 -5.52 -2.62
CA ASN A 119 -4.93 -6.90 -2.40
C ASN A 119 -6.06 -7.78 -2.96
N GLU A 120 -6.64 -7.42 -4.10
CA GLU A 120 -7.90 -7.89 -4.59
C GLU A 120 -7.84 -7.95 -6.11
N TYR A 121 -8.28 -9.08 -6.65
CA TYR A 121 -8.46 -9.31 -8.06
C TYR A 121 -9.94 -9.63 -8.31
N LYS A 122 -10.63 -8.79 -9.10
CA LYS A 122 -12.00 -9.05 -9.54
C LYS A 122 -11.96 -9.87 -10.81
N VAL A 123 -12.76 -10.93 -10.85
CA VAL A 123 -12.76 -11.89 -11.96
C VAL A 123 -13.83 -11.47 -12.97
N ASN A 124 -13.39 -11.00 -14.13
CA ASN A 124 -14.27 -10.65 -15.24
C ASN A 124 -14.39 -11.85 -16.20
N ASN A 125 -15.27 -12.79 -15.88
CA ASN A 125 -15.60 -13.89 -16.80
C ASN A 125 -16.74 -13.45 -17.72
N ASN A 126 -16.44 -12.58 -18.68
CA ASN A 126 -17.39 -12.24 -19.74
C ASN A 126 -17.39 -13.38 -20.78
N LYS A 127 -18.27 -14.38 -20.58
CA LYS A 127 -18.68 -15.24 -21.70
C LYS A 127 -19.71 -14.47 -22.53
N GLY A 128 -19.25 -13.81 -23.60
CA GLY A 128 -20.15 -13.16 -24.55
C GLY A 128 -19.47 -12.17 -25.49
N SER A 129 -19.27 -12.61 -26.73
CA SER A 129 -19.15 -11.84 -27.99
C SER A 129 -18.12 -10.71 -28.09
N GLY A 130 -17.10 -10.97 -28.94
CA GLY A 130 -16.53 -10.02 -29.91
C GLY A 130 -15.90 -8.71 -29.39
N LEU A 131 -14.60 -8.59 -29.70
CA LEU A 131 -13.74 -7.39 -29.75
C LEU A 131 -12.74 -7.23 -28.58
N GLU A 132 -11.49 -7.64 -28.86
CA GLU A 132 -10.21 -6.95 -28.59
C GLU A 132 -10.11 -6.24 -27.20
N THR A 133 -9.31 -6.60 -26.20
CA THR A 133 -7.89 -6.95 -26.18
C THR A 133 -7.53 -7.35 -24.74
N ASP A 134 -7.34 -8.63 -24.46
CA ASP A 134 -6.55 -9.07 -23.31
C ASP A 134 -5.83 -10.35 -23.73
N ARG A 135 -4.54 -10.22 -24.05
CA ARG A 135 -3.66 -11.32 -24.50
C ARG A 135 -3.36 -12.34 -23.39
N ASN A 136 -4.24 -12.47 -22.41
CA ASN A 136 -4.17 -13.48 -21.36
C ASN A 136 -5.57 -14.01 -20.99
N SER A 137 -6.47 -14.13 -21.96
CA SER A 137 -7.63 -15.02 -21.90
C SER A 137 -7.17 -16.49 -21.96
N GLY A 138 -6.24 -16.86 -21.09
CA GLY A 138 -5.97 -18.26 -20.80
C GLY A 138 -7.21 -18.79 -20.11
N VAL A 139 -7.78 -19.87 -20.66
CA VAL A 139 -8.81 -20.64 -19.97
C VAL A 139 -8.24 -21.03 -18.61
N TYR A 140 -8.73 -20.41 -17.54
CA TYR A 140 -8.35 -20.81 -16.18
C TYR A 140 -8.96 -22.18 -15.94
N ASN A 141 -8.11 -23.21 -15.89
CA ASN A 141 -8.55 -24.57 -15.60
C ASN A 141 -8.73 -24.76 -14.09
N THR A 142 -7.89 -24.08 -13.30
CA THR A 142 -7.91 -24.17 -11.84
C THR A 142 -7.95 -22.78 -11.19
N ILE A 143 -8.38 -22.74 -9.93
CA ILE A 143 -8.34 -21.52 -9.11
C ILE A 143 -6.91 -20.96 -8.98
N TYR A 144 -5.90 -21.82 -9.04
CA TYR A 144 -4.49 -21.43 -8.97
C TYR A 144 -4.05 -20.63 -10.19
N ASP A 145 -4.52 -20.99 -11.38
CA ASP A 145 -4.26 -20.25 -12.61
C ASP A 145 -4.85 -18.84 -12.55
N LEU A 146 -6.00 -18.71 -11.88
CA LEU A 146 -6.66 -17.43 -11.65
C LEU A 146 -5.86 -16.55 -10.68
N ILE A 147 -5.25 -17.12 -9.66
CA ILE A 147 -4.48 -16.37 -8.65
C ILE A 147 -3.08 -16.00 -9.16
N ARG A 148 -2.48 -16.85 -10.01
CA ARG A 148 -1.08 -16.73 -10.46
C ARG A 148 -0.81 -15.36 -11.09
N GLY A 149 0.05 -14.59 -10.44
CA GLY A 149 0.48 -13.27 -10.93
C GLY A 149 -0.60 -12.18 -10.90
N ARG A 150 -1.78 -12.43 -10.31
CA ARG A 150 -2.88 -11.46 -10.21
C ARG A 150 -2.93 -10.71 -8.89
N LEU A 151 -2.34 -11.27 -7.84
CA LEU A 151 -2.29 -10.65 -6.51
C LEU A 151 -0.85 -10.21 -6.16
N PRO A 152 -0.68 -8.99 -5.64
CA PRO A 152 0.64 -8.47 -5.34
C PRO A 152 1.32 -9.26 -4.23
N GLY A 153 2.56 -9.67 -4.46
CA GLY A 153 3.32 -10.45 -3.48
C GLY A 153 2.74 -11.84 -3.22
N VAL A 154 1.86 -12.35 -4.08
CA VAL A 154 1.41 -13.75 -4.04
C VAL A 154 2.12 -14.49 -5.19
N SER A 155 2.73 -15.62 -4.87
CA SER A 155 3.34 -16.52 -5.84
C SER A 155 2.69 -17.89 -5.75
N VAL A 156 2.37 -18.47 -6.91
CA VAL A 156 1.77 -19.79 -7.03
C VAL A 156 2.78 -20.68 -7.75
N SER A 157 3.24 -21.74 -7.08
CA SER A 157 4.19 -22.70 -7.65
C SER A 157 3.53 -23.57 -8.73
N ARG A 158 4.33 -24.44 -9.36
CA ARG A 158 3.81 -25.45 -10.30
C ARG A 158 2.98 -26.51 -9.61
N ASP A 159 3.30 -26.82 -8.35
CA ASP A 159 2.57 -27.77 -7.52
C ASP A 159 1.37 -27.13 -6.81
N ASN A 160 0.86 -26.01 -7.35
CA ASN A 160 -0.26 -25.23 -6.80
C ASN A 160 -0.05 -24.71 -5.36
N LYS A 161 1.20 -24.68 -4.88
CA LYS A 161 1.53 -24.11 -3.57
C LYS A 161 1.46 -22.58 -3.63
N ILE A 162 0.68 -21.98 -2.75
CA ILE A 162 0.57 -20.51 -2.67
C ILE A 162 1.52 -20.01 -1.58
N THR A 163 2.32 -19.01 -1.92
CA THR A 163 3.21 -18.33 -0.98
C THR A 163 2.98 -16.83 -1.04
N ILE A 164 2.99 -16.19 0.12
CA ILE A 164 2.84 -14.74 0.24
C ILE A 164 4.21 -14.17 0.64
N ARG A 165 4.68 -13.14 -0.07
CA ARG A 165 5.93 -12.45 0.27
C ARG A 165 5.68 -11.44 1.39
N GLY A 166 6.65 -11.32 2.29
CA GLY A 166 6.57 -10.41 3.44
C GLY A 166 5.79 -10.97 4.63
N VAL A 167 5.41 -12.24 4.61
CA VAL A 167 4.99 -12.97 5.82
C VAL A 167 6.19 -13.73 6.39
N SER A 168 6.57 -13.40 7.62
CA SER A 168 7.71 -14.01 8.30
C SER A 168 7.23 -15.27 9.01
N SER A 169 7.33 -16.44 8.36
CA SER A 169 7.18 -17.70 9.07
C SER A 169 8.51 -18.05 9.73
N LEU A 170 8.65 -17.80 11.03
CA LEU A 170 9.90 -18.05 11.76
C LEU A 170 10.32 -19.53 11.78
N ARG A 171 9.44 -20.49 11.44
CA ARG A 171 9.78 -21.92 11.53
C ARG A 171 9.22 -22.88 10.48
N ASN A 172 8.27 -22.52 9.61
CA ASN A 172 7.76 -23.43 8.57
C ASN A 172 7.14 -22.63 7.42
N ILE A 173 7.51 -22.92 6.16
CA ILE A 173 6.83 -22.42 4.97
C ILE A 173 5.45 -23.10 4.90
N SER A 174 4.50 -22.60 5.68
CA SER A 174 3.12 -23.07 5.67
C SER A 174 2.34 -22.37 4.58
N ASP A 175 1.37 -23.07 4.02
CA ASP A 175 0.40 -22.48 3.10
C ASP A 175 -0.39 -21.37 3.82
N PRO A 176 -0.88 -20.36 3.08
CA PRO A 176 -1.75 -19.35 3.65
C PRO A 176 -3.08 -19.96 4.08
N LEU A 177 -3.77 -19.29 5.00
CA LEU A 177 -5.13 -19.66 5.35
C LEU A 177 -6.07 -19.36 4.17
N PHE A 178 -6.96 -20.29 3.85
CA PHE A 178 -7.99 -20.08 2.83
C PHE A 178 -9.33 -19.77 3.48
N VAL A 179 -9.97 -18.69 3.01
CA VAL A 179 -11.30 -18.28 3.46
C VAL A 179 -12.19 -18.13 2.23
N VAL A 180 -13.30 -18.87 2.19
CA VAL A 180 -14.25 -18.87 1.07
C VAL A 180 -15.61 -18.43 1.60
N ASP A 181 -16.10 -17.29 1.09
CA ASP A 181 -17.37 -16.69 1.53
C ASP A 181 -17.52 -16.48 3.04
N GLY A 182 -16.39 -16.30 3.73
CA GLY A 182 -16.33 -16.10 5.18
C GLY A 182 -16.06 -17.37 5.99
N VAL A 183 -15.97 -18.54 5.34
CA VAL A 183 -15.71 -19.83 5.98
C VAL A 183 -14.26 -20.25 5.74
N ILE A 184 -13.57 -20.68 6.80
CA ILE A 184 -12.20 -21.21 6.70
C ILE A 184 -12.24 -22.61 6.09
N VAL A 185 -11.39 -22.85 5.10
CA VAL A 185 -11.27 -24.15 4.40
C VAL A 185 -9.82 -24.61 4.37
N SER A 186 -9.62 -25.92 4.24
CA SER A 186 -8.28 -26.53 4.15
C SER A 186 -7.69 -26.51 2.74
N SER A 187 -8.53 -26.41 1.72
CA SER A 187 -8.13 -26.35 0.31
C SER A 187 -9.13 -25.53 -0.50
N ILE A 188 -8.71 -25.07 -1.68
CA ILE A 188 -9.51 -24.33 -2.65
C ILE A 188 -9.67 -25.10 -3.98
N ASP A 189 -9.14 -26.33 -4.07
CA ASP A 189 -9.10 -27.14 -5.30
C ASP A 189 -10.49 -27.37 -5.92
N PHE A 190 -11.52 -27.42 -5.08
CA PHE A 190 -12.91 -27.63 -5.49
C PHE A 190 -13.55 -26.40 -6.16
N ILE A 191 -12.91 -25.24 -6.10
CA ILE A 191 -13.48 -23.99 -6.60
C ILE A 191 -13.23 -23.87 -8.10
N SER A 192 -14.31 -23.91 -8.88
CA SER A 192 -14.24 -23.59 -10.30
C SER A 192 -13.90 -22.10 -10.50
N PRO A 193 -12.93 -21.76 -11.37
CA PRO A 193 -12.63 -20.38 -11.75
C PRO A 193 -13.83 -19.58 -12.23
N ASN A 194 -14.82 -20.25 -12.83
CA ASN A 194 -16.05 -19.62 -13.34
C ASN A 194 -16.94 -19.06 -12.23
N ASN A 195 -16.88 -19.66 -11.05
CA ASN A 195 -17.70 -19.32 -9.89
C ASN A 195 -17.03 -18.29 -8.98
N VAL A 196 -15.79 -17.89 -9.28
CA VAL A 196 -15.08 -16.86 -8.51
C VAL A 196 -15.57 -15.49 -8.95
N LYS A 197 -15.94 -14.66 -7.98
CA LYS A 197 -16.26 -13.24 -8.17
C LYS A 197 -15.04 -12.38 -7.90
N LYS A 198 -14.32 -12.69 -6.83
CA LYS A 198 -13.19 -11.90 -6.35
C LYS A 198 -12.25 -12.77 -5.52
N VAL A 199 -10.95 -12.58 -5.70
CA VAL A 199 -9.92 -13.11 -4.79
C VAL A 199 -9.24 -11.95 -4.10
N SER A 200 -8.84 -12.11 -2.85
CA SER A 200 -8.11 -11.11 -2.09
C SER A 200 -7.02 -11.73 -1.21
N VAL A 201 -5.99 -10.97 -0.87
CA VAL A 201 -4.90 -11.38 0.02
C VAL A 201 -4.83 -10.47 1.24
N LEU A 202 -4.68 -11.01 2.43
CA LEU A 202 -4.50 -10.23 3.65
C LEU A 202 -3.10 -10.50 4.21
N LYS A 203 -2.41 -9.43 4.63
CA LYS A 203 -1.02 -9.49 5.12
C LYS A 203 -0.87 -8.75 6.44
N GLY A 204 0.01 -9.25 7.30
CA GLY A 204 0.33 -8.61 8.57
C GLY A 204 -0.92 -8.37 9.43
N ALA A 205 -1.16 -7.11 9.79
CA ALA A 205 -2.28 -6.73 10.65
C ALA A 205 -3.66 -7.09 10.07
N GLU A 206 -3.83 -7.06 8.73
CA GLU A 206 -5.11 -7.45 8.09
C GLU A 206 -5.40 -8.94 8.26
N ALA A 207 -4.36 -9.78 8.33
CA ALA A 207 -4.48 -11.22 8.52
C ALA A 207 -4.68 -11.61 9.99
N SER A 208 -4.34 -10.72 10.92
CA SER A 208 -4.45 -10.96 12.37
C SER A 208 -5.87 -11.19 12.86
N ILE A 209 -6.89 -10.79 12.09
CA ILE A 209 -8.30 -11.09 12.42
C ILE A 209 -8.60 -12.59 12.42
N TYR A 210 -7.77 -13.40 11.74
CA TYR A 210 -7.85 -14.86 11.71
C TYR A 210 -6.90 -15.52 12.72
N GLY A 211 -6.34 -14.74 13.66
CA GLY A 211 -5.47 -15.23 14.73
C GLY A 211 -4.15 -15.82 14.21
N SER A 212 -3.64 -16.82 14.94
CA SER A 212 -2.36 -17.48 14.63
C SER A 212 -2.35 -18.18 13.27
N GLN A 213 -3.52 -18.65 12.81
CA GLN A 213 -3.67 -19.32 11.52
C GLN A 213 -3.45 -18.38 10.33
N GLY A 214 -3.67 -17.07 10.51
CA GLY A 214 -3.39 -16.04 9.51
C GLY A 214 -1.94 -15.55 9.48
N SER A 215 -1.03 -16.10 10.29
CA SER A 215 0.36 -15.62 10.41
C SER A 215 1.16 -15.73 9.10
N SER A 216 0.85 -16.73 8.27
CA SER A 216 1.40 -16.90 6.91
C SER A 216 0.59 -16.16 5.83
N GLY A 217 -0.32 -15.27 6.25
CA GLY A 217 -1.23 -14.53 5.39
C GLY A 217 -2.51 -15.32 5.07
N VAL A 218 -3.49 -14.62 4.49
CA VAL A 218 -4.83 -15.18 4.20
C VAL A 218 -5.22 -14.90 2.77
N ILE A 219 -5.72 -15.91 2.07
CA ILE A 219 -6.34 -15.76 0.75
C ILE A 219 -7.86 -15.85 0.94
N VAL A 220 -8.55 -14.76 0.63
CA VAL A 220 -10.01 -14.66 0.74
C VAL A 220 -10.61 -14.77 -0.65
N ILE A 221 -11.55 -15.70 -0.83
CA ILE A 221 -12.26 -15.94 -2.08
C ILE A 221 -13.73 -15.63 -1.85
N LYS A 222 -14.31 -14.85 -2.75
CA LYS A 222 -15.75 -14.60 -2.83
C LYS A 222 -16.27 -15.28 -4.09
N THR A 223 -17.27 -16.14 -3.95
CA THR A 223 -17.95 -16.70 -5.12
C THR A 223 -19.05 -15.78 -5.63
N LYS A 224 -19.62 -16.12 -6.79
CA LYS A 224 -20.78 -15.43 -7.38
C LYS A 224 -22.05 -15.70 -6.60
#